data_AF-A0A1I7SRQ9-F1
#
_entry.id   AF-A0A1I7SRQ9-F1
#
_cell.length_a   1.000
_cell.length_b   1.000
_cell.length_c   1.000
_cell.angle_alpha   90.00
_cell.angle_beta   90.00
_cell.angle_gamma   90.00
#
_symmetry.space_group_name_H-M   'P 1'
#
loop_
_entity.id
_entity.type
_entity.pdbx_description
1 polymer ?
#
loop_
_entity_poly.entity_id
_entity_poly.type
_entity_poly.pdbx_seq_one_letter_code
_entity_poly.pdbx_strand_id
1 'polypeptide(L)'
;MPRTYEQEVEYIQRLSDVSFAIRKGFVPNMNVEGKFYVNSALEPLMFEELKLCVEKGGIGGFLPAVRQIANVASLPGIVKHSVGLPDIHSGYGFSIGNVAAFDVDNPESVISPGGVGFDINCGVRLIRTNLSEKDVQPHKERLAQSLFDHIPVGVGSQGIIPIKARDFDECLEMGMDWTLREGYSWAEDKEHCEEYGRMLQADASKVSTKAKKRGLPQLGTLGAGNHYGEVQVVDEIFDKYAASKMGIDHVGQVCVMLHCGSRGLGHQVATDALVSMEKAMARDKIELNDRQLACARIFSQEGQDYLKGMAAAANFAFVNRSCMTFCVRQVRMEGKGRLGKVRLGKGAIGEKYEKTDTIFEISTIDYLHPRGGNRAGPIFAPAQGPAGQARLPPLLHPGIPLLAKLFSADLFVPDAQLCALFAPTAGPSRSGALAAEQRDLADLFVTDS
;
A
#
# COMPACT_ATOMS: atom_id res chain seq x y z
N MET A 1 -20.00 -33.01 9.97
CA MET A 1 -20.16 -32.15 11.16
C MET A 1 -19.10 -31.08 11.09
N PRO A 2 -19.36 -29.85 11.57
CA PRO A 2 -18.30 -28.84 11.73
C PRO A 2 -17.17 -29.39 12.62
N ARG A 3 -15.91 -29.07 12.29
CA ARG A 3 -14.76 -29.47 13.12
C ARG A 3 -14.78 -28.71 14.45
N THR A 4 -14.28 -29.34 15.51
CA THR A 4 -14.00 -28.66 16.79
C THR A 4 -12.76 -27.78 16.66
N TYR A 5 -12.54 -26.89 17.64
CA TYR A 5 -11.36 -26.02 17.65
C TYR A 5 -10.06 -26.84 17.66
N GLU A 6 -10.01 -27.93 18.43
CA GLU A 6 -8.87 -28.82 18.50
C GLU A 6 -8.59 -29.46 17.12
N GLN A 7 -9.64 -29.89 16.42
CA GLN A 7 -9.54 -30.45 15.07
C GLN A 7 -9.11 -29.43 14.02
N GLU A 8 -9.45 -28.15 14.19
CA GLU A 8 -8.94 -27.06 13.34
C GLU A 8 -7.45 -26.82 13.61
N VAL A 9 -7.05 -26.73 14.88
CA VAL A 9 -5.66 -26.51 15.30
C VAL A 9 -4.73 -27.64 14.85
N GLU A 10 -5.23 -28.87 14.72
CA GLU A 10 -4.45 -29.98 14.16
C GLU A 10 -3.91 -29.69 12.76
N TYR A 11 -4.50 -28.79 11.96
CA TYR A 11 -3.97 -28.40 10.65
C TYR A 11 -2.93 -27.29 10.72
N ILE A 12 -2.73 -26.66 11.87
CA ILE A 12 -1.82 -25.54 12.07
C ILE A 12 -0.55 -26.06 12.73
N GLN A 13 0.55 -26.04 11.98
CA GLN A 13 1.85 -26.51 12.45
C GLN A 13 2.75 -25.32 12.78
N ARG A 14 3.25 -25.23 14.02
CA ARG A 14 4.35 -24.32 14.35
C ARG A 14 5.62 -24.79 13.66
N LEU A 15 6.25 -23.90 12.89
CA LEU A 15 7.52 -24.15 12.19
C LEU A 15 8.71 -23.54 12.95
N SER A 16 8.50 -22.40 13.60
CA SER A 16 9.49 -21.71 14.44
C SER A 16 8.79 -20.92 15.54
N ASP A 17 9.54 -20.18 16.36
CA ASP A 17 8.99 -19.30 17.41
C ASP A 17 8.05 -18.21 16.86
N VAL A 18 8.14 -17.92 15.56
CA VAL A 18 7.43 -16.80 14.94
C VAL A 18 6.66 -17.18 13.67
N SER A 19 6.66 -18.45 13.25
CA SER A 19 6.08 -18.86 11.96
C SER A 19 5.28 -20.14 12.05
N PHE A 20 4.15 -20.16 11.36
CA PHE A 20 3.18 -21.25 11.36
C PHE A 20 2.77 -21.60 9.93
N ALA A 21 2.56 -22.89 9.66
CA ALA A 21 1.98 -23.38 8.42
C ALA A 21 0.54 -23.84 8.64
N ILE A 22 -0.34 -23.56 7.68
CA ILE A 22 -1.70 -24.06 7.60
C ILE A 22 -1.73 -25.14 6.51
N ARG A 23 -1.82 -26.39 6.95
CA ARG A 23 -1.73 -27.56 6.06
C ARG A 23 -2.95 -27.63 5.13
N LYS A 24 -2.72 -28.17 3.93
CA LYS A 24 -3.80 -28.49 2.99
C LYS A 24 -4.88 -29.34 3.66
N GLY A 25 -6.14 -29.05 3.33
CA GLY A 25 -7.31 -29.66 3.97
C GLY A 25 -7.84 -28.87 5.17
N PHE A 26 -7.18 -27.77 5.57
CA PHE A 26 -7.78 -26.83 6.51
C PHE A 26 -9.05 -26.19 5.93
N VAL A 27 -9.12 -25.92 4.63
CA VAL A 27 -10.39 -25.67 3.94
C VAL A 27 -10.44 -26.53 2.67
N PRO A 28 -11.63 -26.76 2.09
CA PRO A 28 -11.74 -27.47 0.82
C PRO A 28 -10.91 -26.79 -0.28
N ASN A 29 -10.40 -27.58 -1.23
CA ASN A 29 -9.80 -27.10 -2.48
C ASN A 29 -8.53 -26.22 -2.32
N MET A 30 -7.79 -26.33 -1.21
CA MET A 30 -6.49 -25.64 -1.08
C MET A 30 -5.48 -26.11 -2.16
N ASN A 31 -5.06 -25.18 -3.02
CA ASN A 31 -4.04 -25.42 -4.06
C ASN A 31 -2.61 -25.36 -3.49
N VAL A 32 -2.40 -24.54 -2.47
CA VAL A 32 -1.14 -24.37 -1.74
C VAL A 32 -1.36 -24.43 -0.23
N GLU A 33 -0.28 -24.46 0.56
CA GLU A 33 -0.37 -24.28 2.02
C GLU A 33 -0.49 -22.80 2.38
N GLY A 34 -1.09 -22.52 3.53
CA GLY A 34 -1.04 -21.19 4.13
C GLY A 34 0.20 -21.05 5.02
N LYS A 35 0.69 -19.85 5.21
CA LYS A 35 1.76 -19.53 6.16
C LYS A 35 1.43 -18.23 6.86
N PHE A 36 1.72 -18.09 8.14
CA PHE A 36 1.60 -16.81 8.82
C PHE A 36 2.70 -16.62 9.86
N TYR A 37 3.01 -15.36 10.14
CA TYR A 37 4.03 -14.98 11.10
C TYR A 37 3.39 -14.25 12.27
N VAL A 38 3.61 -14.71 13.49
CA VAL A 38 3.19 -14.00 14.71
C VAL A 38 4.16 -14.34 15.82
N ASN A 39 4.51 -13.37 16.66
CA ASN A 39 5.30 -13.62 17.86
C ASN A 39 4.39 -14.08 19.01
N SER A 40 5.01 -14.41 20.16
CA SER A 40 4.29 -14.87 21.35
C SER A 40 3.24 -13.88 21.90
N ALA A 41 3.32 -12.59 21.55
CA ALA A 41 2.34 -11.59 21.98
C ALA A 41 1.10 -11.56 21.09
N LEU A 42 1.26 -11.86 19.80
CA LEU A 42 0.21 -11.82 18.78
C LEU A 42 -0.45 -13.19 18.57
N GLU A 43 0.29 -14.26 18.81
CA GLU A 43 -0.20 -15.63 18.66
C GLU A 43 -1.52 -15.89 19.40
N PRO A 44 -1.70 -15.52 20.69
CA PRO A 44 -2.96 -15.79 21.39
C PRO A 44 -4.17 -15.15 20.70
N LEU A 45 -4.00 -13.95 20.12
CA LEU A 45 -5.06 -13.22 19.44
C LEU A 45 -5.53 -13.96 18.18
N MET A 46 -4.59 -14.52 17.42
CA MET A 46 -4.88 -15.30 16.21
C MET A 46 -5.68 -16.57 16.52
N PHE A 47 -5.28 -17.30 17.56
CA PHE A 47 -5.95 -18.54 17.95
C PHE A 47 -7.29 -18.29 18.67
N GLU A 48 -7.42 -17.17 19.40
CA GLU A 48 -8.68 -16.76 20.01
C GLU A 48 -9.74 -16.44 18.95
N GLU A 49 -9.38 -15.75 17.87
CA GLU A 49 -10.29 -15.47 16.76
C GLU A 49 -10.83 -16.76 16.13
N LEU A 50 -9.93 -17.73 15.87
CA LEU A 50 -10.32 -19.05 15.36
C LEU A 50 -11.25 -19.79 16.33
N LYS A 51 -10.92 -19.80 17.62
CA LYS A 51 -11.72 -20.44 18.66
C LYS A 51 -13.13 -19.88 18.74
N LEU A 52 -13.25 -18.55 18.79
CA LEU A 52 -14.54 -17.85 18.84
C LEU A 52 -15.41 -18.17 17.63
N CYS A 53 -14.82 -18.27 16.44
CA CYS A 53 -15.55 -18.64 15.23
C CYS A 53 -16.11 -20.07 15.31
N VAL A 54 -15.33 -21.04 15.79
CA VAL A 54 -15.80 -22.43 15.92
C VAL A 54 -16.90 -22.54 16.98
N GLU A 55 -16.72 -21.92 18.15
CA GLU A 55 -17.67 -21.98 19.27
C GLU A 55 -19.02 -21.31 18.93
N LYS A 56 -19.01 -20.21 18.17
CA LYS A 56 -20.23 -19.52 17.72
C LYS A 56 -20.83 -20.13 16.45
N GLY A 57 -20.27 -21.21 15.92
CA GLY A 57 -20.72 -21.83 14.67
C GLY A 57 -20.63 -20.89 13.46
N GLY A 58 -19.69 -19.95 13.46
CA GLY A 58 -19.53 -18.93 12.42
C GLY A 58 -20.59 -17.83 12.41
N ILE A 59 -21.41 -17.70 13.47
CA ILE A 59 -22.47 -16.69 13.55
C ILE A 59 -21.92 -15.41 14.21
N GLY A 60 -21.96 -14.31 13.47
CA GLY A 60 -21.67 -12.97 13.97
C GLY A 60 -20.18 -12.63 14.03
N GLY A 61 -19.63 -12.15 12.91
CA GLY A 61 -18.25 -11.70 12.77
C GLY A 61 -17.70 -11.88 11.35
N PHE A 62 -16.49 -11.39 11.09
CA PHE A 62 -15.72 -11.77 9.92
C PHE A 62 -15.16 -13.18 10.09
N LEU A 63 -14.80 -13.85 8.99
CA LEU A 63 -14.07 -15.12 9.07
C LEU A 63 -12.69 -14.87 9.67
N PRO A 64 -12.21 -15.70 10.61
CA PRO A 64 -10.88 -15.55 11.20
C PRO A 64 -9.78 -15.43 10.15
N ALA A 65 -8.77 -14.63 10.42
CA ALA A 65 -7.65 -14.38 9.52
C ALA A 65 -6.97 -15.69 9.08
N VAL A 66 -6.80 -16.64 10.00
CA VAL A 66 -6.27 -18.00 9.71
C VAL A 66 -7.10 -18.70 8.62
N ARG A 67 -8.43 -18.58 8.69
CA ARG A 67 -9.34 -19.19 7.71
C ARG A 67 -9.34 -18.42 6.39
N GLN A 68 -9.18 -17.10 6.43
CA GLN A 68 -9.03 -16.28 5.23
C GLN A 68 -7.74 -16.60 4.47
N ILE A 69 -6.59 -16.75 5.15
CA ILE A 69 -5.33 -17.23 4.53
C ILE A 69 -5.59 -18.53 3.78
N ALA A 70 -6.26 -19.50 4.43
CA ALA A 70 -6.52 -20.80 3.84
C ALA A 70 -7.53 -20.73 2.67
N ASN A 71 -8.55 -19.88 2.76
CA ASN A 71 -9.46 -19.63 1.65
C ASN A 71 -8.72 -19.01 0.44
N VAL A 72 -7.80 -18.07 0.68
CA VAL A 72 -6.93 -17.51 -0.37
C VAL A 72 -6.03 -18.60 -0.97
N ALA A 73 -5.53 -19.51 -0.15
CA ALA A 73 -4.77 -20.68 -0.62
C ALA A 73 -5.57 -21.65 -1.53
N SER A 74 -6.90 -21.50 -1.62
CA SER A 74 -7.75 -22.25 -2.55
C SER A 74 -8.01 -21.56 -3.89
N LEU A 75 -7.48 -20.35 -4.10
CA LEU A 75 -7.69 -19.61 -5.35
C LEU A 75 -6.94 -20.25 -6.53
N PRO A 76 -7.54 -20.31 -7.73
CA PRO A 76 -6.89 -20.88 -8.91
C PRO A 76 -5.63 -20.10 -9.31
N GLY A 77 -4.55 -20.83 -9.61
CA GLY A 77 -3.29 -20.25 -10.09
C GLY A 77 -2.42 -19.59 -9.02
N ILE A 78 -2.79 -19.67 -7.74
CA ILE A 78 -1.93 -19.23 -6.64
C ILE A 78 -0.63 -20.05 -6.61
N VAL A 79 0.50 -19.39 -6.34
CA VAL A 79 1.82 -20.02 -6.28
C VAL A 79 2.39 -20.03 -4.86
N LYS A 80 3.20 -21.05 -4.58
CA LYS A 80 3.94 -21.26 -3.32
C LYS A 80 3.06 -21.30 -2.07
N HIS A 81 2.64 -20.16 -1.52
CA HIS A 81 1.87 -20.06 -0.28
C HIS A 81 0.91 -18.87 -0.30
N SER A 82 -0.18 -18.96 0.48
CA SER A 82 -0.90 -17.78 0.95
C SER A 82 -0.27 -17.31 2.26
N VAL A 83 0.20 -16.07 2.33
CA VAL A 83 1.07 -15.61 3.43
C VAL A 83 0.41 -14.51 4.25
N GLY A 84 0.32 -14.72 5.56
CA GLY A 84 -0.13 -13.77 6.56
C GLY A 84 1.02 -13.06 7.27
N LEU A 85 1.05 -11.72 7.21
CA LEU A 85 2.04 -10.88 7.88
C LEU A 85 1.78 -10.76 9.39
N PRO A 86 2.74 -10.25 10.19
CA PRO A 86 2.57 -10.11 11.65
C PRO A 86 1.38 -9.29 12.13
N ASP A 87 0.88 -8.35 11.34
CA ASP A 87 -0.28 -7.53 11.64
C ASP A 87 -1.58 -8.09 11.07
N ILE A 88 -1.58 -9.36 10.64
CA ILE A 88 -2.73 -9.97 9.99
C ILE A 88 -3.98 -9.97 10.88
N HIS A 89 -5.12 -9.63 10.28
CA HIS A 89 -6.42 -9.71 10.92
C HIS A 89 -7.53 -9.84 9.87
N SER A 90 -8.74 -10.19 10.34
CA SER A 90 -9.93 -10.34 9.51
C SER A 90 -10.14 -9.17 8.53
N GLY A 91 -10.28 -9.50 7.25
CA GLY A 91 -10.58 -8.56 6.15
C GLY A 91 -11.80 -8.98 5.32
N TYR A 92 -11.88 -8.50 4.07
CA TYR A 92 -12.94 -8.84 3.12
C TYR A 92 -12.45 -9.91 2.12
N GLY A 93 -12.80 -11.17 2.38
CA GLY A 93 -12.33 -12.33 1.62
C GLY A 93 -10.87 -12.67 1.91
N PHE A 94 -9.95 -11.77 1.56
CA PHE A 94 -8.57 -11.78 2.04
C PHE A 94 -8.52 -11.13 3.42
N SER A 95 -7.64 -11.64 4.29
CA SER A 95 -7.31 -10.94 5.53
C SER A 95 -6.43 -9.72 5.21
N ILE A 96 -6.59 -8.66 5.99
CA ILE A 96 -5.64 -7.54 6.01
C ILE A 96 -4.31 -8.12 6.48
N GLY A 97 -3.19 -7.76 5.83
CA GLY A 97 -1.91 -8.44 6.07
C GLY A 97 -1.70 -9.72 5.25
N ASN A 98 -2.55 -10.05 4.27
CA ASN A 98 -2.37 -11.25 3.44
C ASN A 98 -1.71 -10.93 2.10
N VAL A 99 -0.64 -11.67 1.77
CA VAL A 99 0.04 -11.66 0.47
C VAL A 99 -0.24 -12.97 -0.25
N ALA A 100 -0.62 -12.89 -1.52
CA ALA A 100 -0.73 -14.03 -2.43
C ALA A 100 -0.21 -13.66 -3.81
N ALA A 101 0.55 -14.57 -4.42
CA ALA A 101 1.04 -14.41 -5.79
C ALA A 101 0.32 -15.40 -6.71
N PHE A 102 0.06 -14.98 -7.95
CA PHE A 102 -0.58 -15.79 -8.98
C PHE A 102 0.29 -15.84 -10.22
N ASP A 103 0.40 -17.01 -10.83
CA ASP A 103 1.21 -17.21 -12.03
C ASP A 103 0.51 -16.59 -13.26
N VAL A 104 1.04 -15.48 -13.78
CA VAL A 104 0.44 -14.81 -14.94
C VAL A 104 0.55 -15.60 -16.24
N ASP A 105 1.39 -16.64 -16.32
CA ASP A 105 1.44 -17.51 -17.50
C ASP A 105 0.40 -18.64 -17.41
N ASN A 106 -0.15 -18.89 -16.22
CA ASN A 106 -1.23 -19.82 -16.02
C ASN A 106 -2.59 -19.17 -16.40
N PRO A 107 -3.29 -19.67 -17.43
CA PRO A 107 -4.59 -19.10 -17.85
C PRO A 107 -5.68 -19.22 -16.78
N GLU A 108 -5.50 -20.11 -15.81
CA GLU A 108 -6.40 -20.28 -14.68
C GLU A 108 -6.16 -19.23 -13.57
N SER A 109 -5.07 -18.47 -13.61
CA SER A 109 -4.81 -17.46 -12.58
C SER A 109 -5.86 -16.37 -12.53
N VAL A 110 -6.15 -15.95 -11.31
CA VAL A 110 -7.23 -15.00 -11.02
C VAL A 110 -6.70 -13.69 -10.46
N ILE A 111 -7.52 -12.65 -10.56
CA ILE A 111 -7.39 -11.41 -9.82
C ILE A 111 -8.65 -11.18 -8.99
N SER A 112 -8.47 -10.76 -7.74
CA SER A 112 -9.56 -10.47 -6.81
C SER A 112 -9.43 -9.05 -6.23
N PRO A 113 -10.48 -8.21 -6.32
CA PRO A 113 -10.50 -6.91 -5.65
C PRO A 113 -10.38 -7.00 -4.13
N GLY A 114 -10.79 -8.14 -3.55
CA GLY A 114 -10.64 -8.40 -2.11
C GLY A 114 -9.18 -8.52 -1.68
N GLY A 115 -8.30 -8.99 -2.57
CA GLY A 115 -6.85 -9.06 -2.31
C GLY A 115 -6.21 -7.68 -2.26
N VAL A 116 -6.55 -6.81 -3.22
CA VAL A 116 -6.03 -5.44 -3.29
C VAL A 116 -6.62 -4.53 -2.21
N GLY A 117 -7.88 -4.74 -1.85
CA GLY A 117 -8.63 -3.89 -0.93
C GLY A 117 -9.45 -2.78 -1.61
N PHE A 118 -10.36 -2.19 -0.83
CA PHE A 118 -11.28 -1.18 -1.35
C PHE A 118 -10.62 0.19 -1.51
N ASP A 119 -9.77 0.62 -0.57
CA ASP A 119 -9.01 1.85 -0.74
C ASP A 119 -7.74 1.56 -1.55
N ILE A 120 -7.92 1.37 -2.86
CA ILE A 120 -6.86 1.02 -3.81
C ILE A 120 -5.71 2.04 -3.67
N ASN A 121 -4.47 1.56 -3.54
CA ASN A 121 -3.31 2.40 -3.29
C ASN A 121 -3.52 3.29 -2.05
N CYS A 122 -4.08 2.75 -0.97
CA CYS A 122 -3.83 3.32 0.35
C CYS A 122 -2.31 3.28 0.59
N GLY A 123 -1.76 4.30 1.22
CA GLY A 123 -0.32 4.38 1.25
C GLY A 123 0.19 5.57 2.01
N VAL A 124 1.50 5.53 2.23
CA VAL A 124 2.20 6.46 3.08
C VAL A 124 3.22 7.20 2.25
N ARG A 125 3.24 8.53 2.41
CA ARG A 125 4.33 9.38 1.95
C ARG A 125 5.00 10.03 3.14
N LEU A 126 6.33 9.93 3.21
CA LEU A 126 7.15 10.59 4.22
C LEU A 126 7.92 11.75 3.60
N ILE A 127 7.75 12.94 4.19
CA ILE A 127 8.39 14.18 3.78
C ILE A 127 9.40 14.56 4.86
N ARG A 128 10.69 14.68 4.50
CA ARG A 128 11.70 15.17 5.44
C ARG A 128 11.74 16.68 5.46
N THR A 129 12.16 17.20 6.59
CA THR A 129 12.53 18.60 6.75
C THR A 129 13.97 18.69 7.25
N ASN A 130 14.55 19.89 7.18
CA ASN A 130 15.81 20.19 7.87
C ASN A 130 15.59 20.67 9.32
N LEU A 131 14.34 20.67 9.80
CA LEU A 131 13.99 21.12 11.14
C LEU A 131 14.34 20.07 12.18
N SER A 132 14.68 20.54 13.36
CA SER A 132 14.74 19.73 14.57
C SER A 132 13.53 19.98 15.46
N GLU A 133 13.28 19.07 16.39
CA GLU A 133 12.19 19.17 17.36
C GLU A 133 12.17 20.53 18.08
N LYS A 134 13.34 21.03 18.49
CA LYS A 134 13.49 22.34 19.15
C LYS A 134 12.95 23.52 18.34
N ASP A 135 12.94 23.40 17.01
CA ASP A 135 12.48 24.46 16.08
C ASP A 135 10.94 24.44 15.96
N VAL A 136 10.33 23.26 16.17
CA VAL A 136 8.88 23.04 16.04
C VAL A 136 8.14 23.14 17.37
N GLN A 137 8.74 22.69 18.48
CA GLN A 137 8.09 22.67 19.80
C GLN A 137 7.46 24.00 20.22
N PRO A 138 8.09 25.18 20.04
CA PRO A 138 7.49 26.48 20.38
C PRO A 138 6.26 26.84 19.54
N HIS A 139 6.06 26.17 18.40
CA HIS A 139 5.05 26.52 17.39
C HIS A 139 4.10 25.36 17.05
N LYS A 140 4.17 24.23 17.76
CA LYS A 140 3.48 22.98 17.41
C LYS A 140 1.97 23.13 17.23
N GLU A 141 1.29 23.86 18.11
CA GLU A 141 -0.16 24.07 18.03
C GLU A 141 -0.54 24.85 16.77
N ARG A 142 0.27 25.86 16.45
CA ARG A 142 0.07 26.69 15.27
C ARG A 142 0.39 25.92 13.99
N LEU A 143 1.44 25.10 13.99
CA LEU A 143 1.78 24.23 12.88
C LEU A 143 0.63 23.24 12.60
N ALA A 144 0.15 22.55 13.64
CA ALA A 144 -0.97 21.62 13.55
C ALA A 144 -2.24 22.30 13.02
N GLN A 145 -2.59 23.49 13.56
CA GLN A 145 -3.73 24.24 13.07
C GLN A 145 -3.54 24.67 11.61
N SER A 146 -2.35 25.14 11.23
CA SER A 146 -2.08 25.55 9.85
C SER A 146 -2.13 24.36 8.89
N LEU A 147 -1.64 23.18 9.28
CA LEU A 147 -1.79 21.96 8.48
C LEU A 147 -3.26 21.60 8.30
N PHE A 148 -4.04 21.63 9.38
CA PHE A 148 -5.48 21.37 9.35
C PHE A 148 -6.24 22.35 8.45
N ASP A 149 -5.85 23.62 8.45
CA ASP A 149 -6.47 24.65 7.62
C ASP A 149 -6.14 24.48 6.12
N HIS A 150 -4.99 23.88 5.78
CA HIS A 150 -4.53 23.71 4.40
C HIS A 150 -4.84 22.32 3.81
N ILE A 151 -4.99 21.29 4.64
CA ILE A 151 -5.27 19.92 4.20
C ILE A 151 -6.71 19.58 4.59
N PRO A 152 -7.66 19.52 3.62
CA PRO A 152 -9.03 19.17 3.95
C PRO A 152 -9.13 17.74 4.51
N VAL A 153 -9.80 17.62 5.67
CA VAL A 153 -10.03 16.36 6.38
C VAL A 153 -11.52 16.09 6.57
N GLY A 154 -11.90 14.83 6.74
CA GLY A 154 -13.27 14.42 7.06
C GLY A 154 -14.07 13.86 5.89
N VAL A 155 -15.16 13.16 6.23
CA VAL A 155 -16.07 12.54 5.26
C VAL A 155 -16.83 13.62 4.51
N GLY A 156 -16.73 13.61 3.18
CA GLY A 156 -17.44 14.57 2.31
C GLY A 156 -16.71 15.90 2.11
N SER A 157 -15.54 16.08 2.70
CA SER A 157 -14.69 17.26 2.47
C SER A 157 -14.23 17.34 1.02
N GLN A 158 -14.11 18.57 0.52
CA GLN A 158 -13.74 18.83 -0.86
C GLN A 158 -12.29 19.33 -0.94
N GLY A 159 -11.61 18.89 -1.99
CA GLY A 159 -10.28 19.33 -2.38
C GLY A 159 -10.21 20.83 -2.64
N ILE A 160 -9.08 21.43 -2.29
CA ILE A 160 -8.80 22.83 -2.63
C ILE A 160 -8.25 22.99 -4.05
N ILE A 161 -7.79 21.90 -4.67
CA ILE A 161 -7.18 21.93 -6.00
C ILE A 161 -8.29 21.95 -7.07
N PRO A 162 -8.38 23.01 -7.88
CA PRO A 162 -9.40 23.12 -8.90
C PRO A 162 -9.11 22.13 -10.04
N ILE A 163 -10.03 21.19 -10.24
CA ILE A 163 -9.97 20.22 -11.34
C ILE A 163 -11.33 20.13 -12.02
N LYS A 164 -11.35 20.18 -13.36
CA LYS A 164 -12.59 19.97 -14.13
C LYS A 164 -12.72 18.50 -14.48
N ALA A 165 -13.95 18.07 -14.79
CA ALA A 165 -14.22 16.68 -15.16
C ALA A 165 -13.37 16.18 -16.34
N ARG A 166 -13.06 17.03 -17.33
CA ARG A 166 -12.19 16.67 -18.45
C ARG A 166 -10.74 16.44 -18.02
N ASP A 167 -10.23 17.29 -17.12
CA ASP A 167 -8.85 17.21 -16.61
C ASP A 167 -8.69 16.03 -15.63
N PHE A 168 -9.80 15.52 -15.10
CA PHE A 168 -9.83 14.39 -14.18
C PHE A 168 -9.40 13.08 -14.85
N ASP A 169 -9.83 12.83 -16.09
CA ASP A 169 -9.43 11.62 -16.81
C ASP A 169 -7.91 11.61 -17.08
N GLU A 170 -7.35 12.77 -17.43
CA GLU A 170 -5.90 12.93 -17.55
C GLU A 170 -5.18 12.67 -16.22
N CYS A 171 -5.72 13.15 -15.09
CA CYS A 171 -5.19 12.86 -13.76
C CYS A 171 -5.15 11.35 -13.48
N LEU A 172 -6.17 10.59 -13.89
CA LEU A 172 -6.23 9.14 -13.70
C LEU A 172 -5.20 8.38 -14.55
N GLU A 173 -4.83 8.90 -15.72
CA GLU A 173 -3.90 8.22 -16.64
C GLU A 173 -2.43 8.68 -16.48
N MET A 174 -2.24 9.94 -16.10
CA MET A 174 -0.92 10.56 -15.97
C MET A 174 -0.33 10.42 -14.56
N GLY A 175 -1.14 10.15 -13.53
CA GLY A 175 -0.63 10.10 -12.15
C GLY A 175 0.12 11.39 -11.79
N MET A 176 1.28 11.28 -11.13
CA MET A 176 2.10 12.45 -10.77
C MET A 176 2.67 13.25 -11.95
N ASP A 177 2.65 12.73 -13.19
CA ASP A 177 2.98 13.57 -14.36
C ASP A 177 1.99 14.73 -14.49
N TRP A 178 0.73 14.51 -14.09
CA TRP A 178 -0.28 15.57 -14.04
C TRP A 178 0.08 16.63 -13.00
N THR A 179 0.41 16.23 -11.77
CA THR A 179 0.76 17.22 -10.72
C THR A 179 2.00 18.02 -11.08
N LEU A 180 2.97 17.40 -11.75
CA LEU A 180 4.17 18.07 -12.23
C LEU A 180 3.84 19.13 -13.28
N ARG A 181 3.03 18.77 -14.28
CA ARG A 181 2.57 19.68 -15.34
C ARG A 181 1.75 20.85 -14.78
N GLU A 182 0.92 20.58 -13.79
CA GLU A 182 0.06 21.61 -13.17
C GLU A 182 0.79 22.49 -12.14
N GLY A 183 2.02 22.11 -11.74
CA GLY A 183 2.86 22.85 -10.80
C GLY A 183 2.61 22.53 -9.31
N TYR A 184 2.01 21.37 -9.02
CA TYR A 184 1.75 20.86 -7.66
C TYR A 184 2.82 19.88 -7.15
N SER A 185 3.87 19.61 -7.91
CA SER A 185 4.99 18.77 -7.47
C SER A 185 6.29 19.25 -8.09
N TRP A 186 7.40 18.83 -7.48
CA TRP A 186 8.74 18.98 -8.05
C TRP A 186 9.10 17.73 -8.85
N ALA A 187 10.09 17.85 -9.75
CA ALA A 187 10.50 16.73 -10.58
C ALA A 187 11.03 15.56 -9.71
N GLU A 188 11.75 15.89 -8.65
CA GLU A 188 12.36 14.98 -7.70
C GLU A 188 11.32 14.21 -6.86
N ASP A 189 10.10 14.75 -6.68
CA ASP A 189 9.04 14.06 -5.91
C ASP A 189 8.65 12.74 -6.57
N LYS A 190 8.73 12.67 -7.91
CA LYS A 190 8.43 11.45 -8.66
C LYS A 190 9.53 10.41 -8.50
N GLU A 191 10.79 10.82 -8.38
CA GLU A 191 11.94 9.91 -8.24
C GLU A 191 11.91 9.16 -6.90
N HIS A 192 11.24 9.72 -5.90
CA HIS A 192 11.07 9.15 -4.57
C HIS A 192 9.69 8.51 -4.37
N CYS A 193 8.95 8.29 -5.46
CA CYS A 193 7.63 7.66 -5.43
C CYS A 193 7.69 6.28 -6.09
N GLU A 194 7.04 5.30 -5.46
CA GLU A 194 6.76 4.02 -6.12
C GLU A 194 6.09 4.24 -7.49
N GLU A 195 6.46 3.43 -8.48
CA GLU A 195 6.03 3.57 -9.88
C GLU A 195 6.34 4.93 -10.51
N TYR A 196 7.29 5.69 -9.95
CA TYR A 196 7.47 7.10 -10.30
C TYR A 196 6.15 7.90 -10.22
N GLY A 197 5.23 7.47 -9.35
CA GLY A 197 3.89 8.04 -9.17
C GLY A 197 2.92 7.79 -10.32
N ARG A 198 3.15 6.78 -11.17
CA ARG A 198 2.28 6.48 -12.31
C ARG A 198 2.34 5.02 -12.79
N MET A 199 1.20 4.34 -12.73
CA MET A 199 0.93 3.10 -13.43
C MET A 199 0.53 3.37 -14.89
N LEU A 200 1.32 2.87 -15.84
CA LEU A 200 1.18 3.16 -17.28
C LEU A 200 -0.05 2.51 -17.93
N GLN A 201 -0.54 1.43 -17.36
CA GLN A 201 -1.68 0.66 -17.84
C GLN A 201 -3.04 1.23 -17.42
N ALA A 202 -3.05 2.37 -16.71
CA ALA A 202 -4.28 3.04 -16.32
C ALA A 202 -5.12 3.43 -17.54
N ASP A 203 -6.43 3.19 -17.46
CA ASP A 203 -7.40 3.55 -18.50
C ASP A 203 -8.60 4.21 -17.83
N ALA A 204 -8.77 5.52 -18.03
CA ALA A 204 -9.86 6.25 -17.41
C ALA A 204 -11.24 5.80 -17.92
N SER A 205 -11.33 5.15 -19.09
CA SER A 205 -12.59 4.60 -19.61
C SER A 205 -13.09 3.40 -18.80
N LYS A 206 -12.21 2.74 -18.05
CA LYS A 206 -12.53 1.60 -17.16
C LYS A 206 -12.94 2.03 -15.75
N VAL A 207 -12.91 3.32 -15.46
CA VAL A 207 -13.42 3.90 -14.22
C VAL A 207 -14.83 4.42 -14.43
N SER A 208 -15.79 3.90 -13.66
CA SER A 208 -17.20 4.24 -13.84
C SER A 208 -17.48 5.73 -13.57
N THR A 209 -18.51 6.28 -14.23
CA THR A 209 -18.98 7.65 -13.97
C THR A 209 -19.31 7.87 -12.49
N LYS A 210 -19.78 6.82 -11.79
CA LYS A 210 -20.07 6.87 -10.35
C LYS A 210 -18.78 7.01 -9.54
N ALA A 211 -17.73 6.24 -9.85
CA ALA A 211 -16.42 6.34 -9.21
C ALA A 211 -15.80 7.74 -9.42
N LYS A 212 -15.84 8.25 -10.67
CA LYS A 212 -15.36 9.60 -10.98
C LYS A 212 -16.12 10.68 -10.22
N LYS A 213 -17.46 10.60 -10.14
CA LYS A 213 -18.29 11.55 -9.37
C LYS A 213 -17.97 11.54 -7.87
N ARG A 214 -17.57 10.39 -7.30
CA ARG A 214 -17.15 10.28 -5.90
C ARG A 214 -15.73 10.84 -5.69
N GLY A 215 -14.81 10.54 -6.59
CA GLY A 215 -13.39 10.90 -6.49
C GLY A 215 -13.09 12.36 -6.78
N LEU A 216 -13.69 12.94 -7.83
CA LEU A 216 -13.43 14.30 -8.30
C LEU A 216 -13.44 15.36 -7.17
N PRO A 217 -14.49 15.43 -6.31
CA PRO A 217 -14.49 16.41 -5.23
C PRO A 217 -13.47 16.12 -4.13
N GLN A 218 -12.93 14.90 -4.03
CA GLN A 218 -12.07 14.45 -2.92
C GLN A 218 -10.57 14.55 -3.21
N LEU A 219 -10.17 15.08 -4.38
CA LEU A 219 -8.76 15.23 -4.74
C LEU A 219 -8.03 16.21 -3.79
N GLY A 220 -6.90 15.80 -3.25
CA GLY A 220 -6.12 16.58 -2.28
C GLY A 220 -6.75 16.59 -0.88
N THR A 221 -7.39 15.49 -0.46
CA THR A 221 -8.00 15.36 0.88
C THR A 221 -7.49 14.09 1.59
N LEU A 222 -7.35 14.17 2.92
CA LEU A 222 -6.93 13.02 3.74
C LEU A 222 -8.03 11.96 3.81
N GLY A 223 -9.21 12.39 4.23
CA GLY A 223 -10.34 11.50 4.45
C GLY A 223 -10.69 11.23 5.90
N ALA A 224 -11.03 9.97 6.17
CA ALA A 224 -11.47 9.44 7.46
C ALA A 224 -10.95 8.00 7.59
N GLY A 225 -11.22 7.33 8.72
CA GLY A 225 -10.69 6.00 9.00
C GLY A 225 -9.29 6.09 9.60
N ASN A 226 -8.37 5.23 9.16
CA ASN A 226 -6.96 5.21 9.56
C ASN A 226 -6.10 6.25 8.83
N HIS A 227 -6.70 7.18 8.07
CA HIS A 227 -5.98 8.22 7.34
C HIS A 227 -5.62 9.40 8.22
N TYR A 228 -4.38 9.88 8.11
CA TYR A 228 -3.86 10.98 8.92
C TYR A 228 -2.74 11.74 8.21
N GLY A 229 -2.52 12.97 8.67
CA GLY A 229 -1.31 13.73 8.41
C GLY A 229 -0.64 14.03 9.75
N GLU A 230 0.60 13.59 9.95
CA GLU A 230 1.28 13.67 11.24
C GLU A 230 2.64 14.35 11.12
N VAL A 231 2.97 15.19 12.09
CA VAL A 231 4.32 15.76 12.26
C VAL A 231 5.03 14.89 13.28
N GLN A 232 6.11 14.24 12.87
CA GLN A 232 6.83 13.24 13.64
C GLN A 232 8.25 13.70 13.94
N VAL A 233 8.83 13.16 15.00
CA VAL A 233 10.23 13.37 15.39
C VAL A 233 10.96 12.03 15.32
N VAL A 234 12.13 12.01 14.69
CA VAL A 234 13.01 10.84 14.66
C VAL A 234 13.56 10.60 16.07
N ASP A 235 13.03 9.62 16.79
CA ASP A 235 13.44 9.32 18.18
C ASP A 235 14.70 8.43 18.24
N GLU A 236 14.82 7.47 17.33
CA GLU A 236 15.95 6.52 17.27
C GLU A 236 16.37 6.23 15.82
N ILE A 237 17.67 5.94 15.61
CA ILE A 237 18.24 5.52 14.32
C ILE A 237 18.96 4.19 14.51
N PHE A 238 18.38 3.11 13.97
CA PHE A 238 18.94 1.76 14.03
C PHE A 238 20.05 1.54 13.00
N ASP A 239 19.83 1.94 11.75
CA ASP A 239 20.83 1.90 10.67
C ASP A 239 21.18 3.30 10.19
N LYS A 240 22.35 3.79 10.62
CA LYS A 240 22.84 5.12 10.27
C LYS A 240 23.12 5.28 8.78
N TYR A 241 23.58 4.22 8.11
CA TYR A 241 23.91 4.29 6.70
C TYR A 241 22.61 4.43 5.88
N ALA A 242 21.64 3.56 6.11
CA ALA A 242 20.33 3.61 5.45
C ALA A 242 19.62 4.94 5.72
N ALA A 243 19.59 5.38 6.99
CA ALA A 243 19.01 6.66 7.38
C ALA A 243 19.63 7.84 6.62
N SER A 244 20.95 7.92 6.53
CA SER A 244 21.63 9.00 5.78
C SER A 244 21.29 9.00 4.28
N LYS A 245 21.07 7.82 3.68
CA LYS A 245 20.65 7.72 2.27
C LYS A 245 19.23 8.22 2.04
N MET A 246 18.40 8.17 3.08
CA MET A 246 17.06 8.75 3.12
C MET A 246 17.08 10.24 3.53
N GLY A 247 18.25 10.81 3.84
CA GLY A 247 18.36 12.17 4.38
C GLY A 247 17.75 12.31 5.78
N ILE A 248 17.75 11.22 6.55
CA ILE A 248 17.50 11.20 7.99
C ILE A 248 18.87 11.18 8.68
N ASP A 249 19.34 12.35 9.09
CA ASP A 249 20.76 12.55 9.45
C ASP A 249 20.98 12.59 10.97
N HIS A 250 19.95 12.84 11.76
CA HIS A 250 20.05 12.95 13.22
C HIS A 250 18.75 12.61 13.96
N VAL A 251 18.91 12.14 15.20
CA VAL A 251 17.80 12.06 16.18
C VAL A 251 17.31 13.46 16.50
N GLY A 252 16.00 13.61 16.61
CA GLY A 252 15.31 14.88 16.76
C GLY A 252 14.97 15.57 15.45
N GLN A 253 15.28 14.98 14.28
CA GLN A 253 14.84 15.52 12.98
C GLN A 253 13.32 15.41 12.83
N VAL A 254 12.69 16.45 12.26
CA VAL A 254 11.25 16.50 12.05
C VAL A 254 10.89 16.01 10.64
N CYS A 255 9.88 15.15 10.57
CA CYS A 255 9.28 14.66 9.33
C CYS A 255 7.78 14.89 9.32
N VAL A 256 7.16 14.85 8.14
CA VAL A 256 5.71 14.85 7.98
C VAL A 256 5.29 13.58 7.25
N MET A 257 4.40 12.82 7.85
CA MET A 257 3.82 11.61 7.28
C MET A 257 2.41 11.88 6.78
N LEU A 258 2.11 11.47 5.56
CA LEU A 258 0.76 11.50 4.98
C LEU A 258 0.31 10.08 4.70
N HIS A 259 -0.77 9.66 5.36
CA HIS A 259 -1.42 8.37 5.12
C HIS A 259 -2.80 8.59 4.52
N CYS A 260 -2.97 8.17 3.26
CA CYS A 260 -4.27 8.13 2.59
C CYS A 260 -4.23 7.23 1.34
N GLY A 261 -5.39 6.95 0.76
CA GLY A 261 -5.49 6.30 -0.55
C GLY A 261 -6.27 7.04 -1.62
N SER A 262 -6.92 6.25 -2.47
CA SER A 262 -7.72 6.67 -3.62
C SER A 262 -9.14 7.10 -3.25
N ARG A 263 -9.45 7.20 -1.95
CA ARG A 263 -10.67 7.80 -1.44
C ARG A 263 -11.92 7.07 -1.95
N GLY A 264 -13.02 7.78 -2.16
CA GLY A 264 -14.25 7.21 -2.68
C GLY A 264 -14.14 6.68 -4.12
N LEU A 265 -13.07 7.01 -4.86
CA LEU A 265 -12.86 6.53 -6.22
C LEU A 265 -12.47 5.06 -6.22
N GLY A 266 -11.38 4.68 -5.56
CA GLY A 266 -10.94 3.27 -5.53
C GLY A 266 -11.96 2.36 -4.88
N HIS A 267 -12.61 2.84 -3.80
CA HIS A 267 -13.69 2.06 -3.18
C HIS A 267 -14.79 1.73 -4.20
N GLN A 268 -15.17 2.70 -5.04
CA GLN A 268 -16.19 2.45 -6.05
C GLN A 268 -15.66 1.56 -7.18
N VAL A 269 -14.39 1.69 -7.61
CA VAL A 269 -13.76 0.79 -8.58
C VAL A 269 -13.79 -0.65 -8.09
N ALA A 270 -13.38 -0.92 -6.85
CA ALA A 270 -13.43 -2.25 -6.24
C ALA A 270 -14.87 -2.77 -6.15
N THR A 271 -15.82 -1.94 -5.71
CA THR A 271 -17.25 -2.31 -5.62
C THR A 271 -17.82 -2.68 -7.00
N ASP A 272 -17.52 -1.89 -8.03
CA ASP A 272 -18.00 -2.13 -9.39
C ASP A 272 -17.39 -3.43 -9.97
N ALA A 273 -16.11 -3.68 -9.68
CA ALA A 273 -15.41 -4.89 -10.09
C ALA A 273 -16.00 -6.14 -9.44
N LEU A 274 -16.29 -6.14 -8.14
CA LEU A 274 -16.90 -7.28 -7.44
C LEU A 274 -18.20 -7.74 -8.13
N VAL A 275 -19.07 -6.80 -8.52
CA VAL A 275 -20.33 -7.11 -9.21
C VAL A 275 -20.07 -7.75 -10.59
N SER A 276 -19.05 -7.28 -11.32
CA SER A 276 -18.67 -7.88 -12.61
C SER A 276 -18.07 -9.28 -12.45
N MET A 277 -17.27 -9.48 -11.40
CA MET A 277 -16.57 -10.73 -11.15
C MET A 277 -17.48 -11.83 -10.60
N GLU A 278 -18.51 -11.51 -9.83
CA GLU A 278 -19.54 -12.49 -9.46
C GLU A 278 -20.19 -13.13 -10.72
N LYS A 279 -20.39 -12.34 -11.79
CA LYS A 279 -20.90 -12.86 -13.07
C LYS A 279 -19.85 -13.68 -13.82
N ALA A 280 -18.60 -13.23 -13.81
CA ALA A 280 -17.49 -13.95 -14.43
C ALA A 280 -17.28 -15.32 -13.79
N MET A 281 -17.31 -15.41 -12.46
CA MET A 281 -17.20 -16.68 -11.72
C MET A 281 -18.30 -17.66 -12.10
N ALA A 282 -19.55 -17.20 -12.22
CA ALA A 282 -20.66 -18.06 -12.62
C ALA A 282 -20.49 -18.60 -14.05
N ARG A 283 -19.98 -17.77 -14.97
CA ARG A 283 -19.65 -18.17 -16.35
C ARG A 283 -18.50 -19.18 -16.39
N ASP A 284 -17.44 -18.90 -15.64
CA ASP A 284 -16.17 -19.63 -15.69
C ASP A 284 -16.12 -20.80 -14.68
N LYS A 285 -17.23 -21.03 -13.96
CA LYS A 285 -17.41 -22.08 -12.94
C LYS A 285 -16.34 -22.07 -11.85
N ILE A 286 -15.97 -20.88 -11.40
CA ILE A 286 -15.01 -20.70 -10.30
C ILE A 286 -15.77 -20.90 -8.97
N GLU A 287 -15.46 -21.99 -8.27
CA GLU A 287 -16.02 -22.29 -6.95
C GLU A 287 -15.10 -21.75 -5.85
N LEU A 288 -15.66 -20.98 -4.92
CA LEU A 288 -14.92 -20.36 -3.81
C LEU A 288 -15.50 -20.79 -2.46
N ASN A 289 -14.61 -20.86 -1.47
CA ASN A 289 -14.98 -21.12 -0.08
C ASN A 289 -15.69 -19.92 0.59
N ASP A 290 -15.52 -18.72 0.02
CA ASP A 290 -16.14 -17.48 0.49
C ASP A 290 -16.53 -16.61 -0.72
N ARG A 291 -17.75 -16.04 -0.69
CA ARG A 291 -18.22 -15.10 -1.70
C ARG A 291 -17.41 -13.80 -1.74
N GLN A 292 -16.83 -13.40 -0.61
CA GLN A 292 -15.99 -12.20 -0.52
C GLN A 292 -14.68 -12.33 -1.31
N LEU A 293 -14.29 -13.55 -1.70
CA LEU A 293 -13.13 -13.80 -2.58
C LEU A 293 -13.44 -13.64 -4.08
N ALA A 294 -14.54 -12.94 -4.42
CA ALA A 294 -14.96 -12.79 -5.81
C ALA A 294 -13.79 -12.35 -6.71
N CYS A 295 -13.64 -13.05 -7.83
CA CYS A 295 -12.47 -12.93 -8.70
C CYS A 295 -12.82 -13.22 -10.16
N ALA A 296 -11.93 -12.84 -11.07
CA ALA A 296 -12.00 -13.22 -12.48
C ALA A 296 -10.63 -13.68 -12.96
N ARG A 297 -10.60 -14.45 -14.06
CA ARG A 297 -9.32 -14.80 -14.70
C ARG A 297 -8.59 -13.52 -15.11
N ILE A 298 -7.27 -13.48 -14.91
CA ILE A 298 -6.45 -12.28 -15.14
C ILE A 298 -6.64 -11.73 -16.56
N PHE A 299 -6.73 -12.61 -17.56
CA PHE A 299 -6.89 -12.22 -18.97
C PHE A 299 -8.34 -12.19 -19.47
N SER A 300 -9.33 -12.39 -18.60
CA SER A 300 -10.72 -12.15 -18.99
C SER A 300 -10.97 -10.66 -19.20
N GLN A 301 -12.09 -10.32 -19.85
CA GLN A 301 -12.51 -8.93 -20.01
C GLN A 301 -12.66 -8.24 -18.65
N GLU A 302 -13.25 -8.92 -17.66
CA GLU A 302 -13.44 -8.39 -16.31
C GLU A 302 -12.11 -8.23 -15.56
N GLY A 303 -11.18 -9.18 -15.69
CA GLY A 303 -9.85 -9.09 -15.08
C GLY A 303 -9.03 -7.92 -15.64
N GLN A 304 -9.00 -7.78 -16.97
CA GLN A 304 -8.29 -6.69 -17.64
C GLN A 304 -8.92 -5.32 -17.38
N ASP A 305 -10.26 -5.23 -17.35
CA ASP A 305 -10.95 -3.99 -17.03
C ASP A 305 -10.69 -3.56 -15.58
N TYR A 306 -10.69 -4.51 -14.64
CA TYR A 306 -10.34 -4.23 -13.25
C TYR A 306 -8.89 -3.78 -13.11
N LEU A 307 -7.91 -4.47 -13.73
CA LEU A 307 -6.49 -4.07 -13.66
C LEU A 307 -6.26 -2.63 -14.14
N LYS A 308 -6.90 -2.24 -15.24
CA LYS A 308 -6.78 -0.88 -15.78
C LYS A 308 -7.50 0.16 -14.91
N GLY A 309 -8.67 -0.17 -14.39
CA GLY A 309 -9.42 0.70 -13.46
C GLY A 309 -8.72 0.85 -12.11
N MET A 310 -8.10 -0.23 -11.61
CA MET A 310 -7.26 -0.25 -10.42
C MET A 310 -6.03 0.62 -10.62
N ALA A 311 -5.33 0.50 -11.74
CA ALA A 311 -4.19 1.36 -12.08
C ALA A 311 -4.58 2.84 -12.14
N ALA A 312 -5.76 3.16 -12.70
CA ALA A 312 -6.31 4.52 -12.69
C ALA A 312 -6.62 5.02 -11.27
N ALA A 313 -7.18 4.16 -10.40
CA ALA A 313 -7.41 4.49 -9.00
C ALA A 313 -6.10 4.68 -8.22
N ALA A 314 -5.09 3.87 -8.52
CA ALA A 314 -3.75 4.02 -7.95
C ALA A 314 -3.11 5.35 -8.36
N ASN A 315 -3.18 5.72 -9.63
CA ASN A 315 -2.73 7.03 -10.10
C ASN A 315 -3.44 8.18 -9.38
N PHE A 316 -4.76 8.06 -9.15
CA PHE A 316 -5.49 9.04 -8.35
C PHE A 316 -4.94 9.18 -6.91
N ALA A 317 -4.58 8.08 -6.24
CA ALA A 317 -3.99 8.14 -4.91
C ALA A 317 -2.59 8.79 -4.89
N PHE A 318 -1.74 8.49 -5.87
CA PHE A 318 -0.44 9.16 -6.04
C PHE A 318 -0.61 10.69 -6.22
N VAL A 319 -1.55 11.09 -7.09
CA VAL A 319 -1.90 12.51 -7.26
C VAL A 319 -2.44 13.09 -5.96
N ASN A 320 -3.32 12.38 -5.24
CA ASN A 320 -3.89 12.84 -3.97
C ASN A 320 -2.78 13.16 -2.94
N ARG A 321 -1.83 12.24 -2.73
CA ARG A 321 -0.70 12.45 -1.80
C ARG A 321 0.27 13.54 -2.30
N SER A 322 0.50 13.64 -3.61
CA SER A 322 1.29 14.72 -4.21
C SER A 322 0.65 16.09 -3.99
N CYS A 323 -0.67 16.20 -4.15
CA CYS A 323 -1.45 17.40 -3.90
C CYS A 323 -1.41 17.81 -2.42
N MET A 324 -1.48 16.85 -1.50
CA MET A 324 -1.32 17.14 -0.07
C MET A 324 0.11 17.52 0.30
N THR A 325 1.12 16.93 -0.34
CA THR A 325 2.53 17.33 -0.19
C THR A 325 2.71 18.80 -0.55
N PHE A 326 2.08 19.23 -1.65
CA PHE A 326 2.04 20.65 -2.01
C PHE A 326 1.43 21.51 -0.89
N CYS A 327 0.31 21.06 -0.31
CA CYS A 327 -0.35 21.77 0.80
C CYS A 327 0.53 21.86 2.05
N VAL A 328 1.21 20.77 2.43
CA VAL A 328 2.19 20.75 3.53
C VAL A 328 3.26 21.81 3.31
N ARG A 329 3.80 21.90 2.08
CA ARG A 329 4.83 22.90 1.72
C ARG A 329 4.34 24.36 1.74
N GLN A 330 3.04 24.60 1.68
CA GLN A 330 2.48 25.96 1.79
C GLN A 330 2.33 26.45 3.24
N VAL A 331 2.43 25.55 4.22
CA VAL A 331 2.29 25.89 5.63
C VAL A 331 3.43 26.81 6.06
N ARG A 332 3.10 27.87 6.81
CA ARG A 332 4.06 28.86 7.31
C ARG A 332 4.01 28.95 8.84
N MET A 333 5.18 28.96 9.46
CA MET A 333 5.33 29.08 10.91
C MET A 333 5.15 30.52 11.42
N GLU A 334 5.32 31.55 10.56
CA GLU A 334 5.24 32.97 10.93
C GLU A 334 4.08 33.75 10.26
N GLY A 335 3.53 34.76 10.98
CA GLY A 335 2.56 35.76 10.46
C GLY A 335 1.25 35.90 11.27
N LYS A 336 0.95 37.07 11.85
CA LYS A 336 -0.38 37.37 12.41
C LYS A 336 -1.34 37.70 11.25
N GLY A 337 -2.33 36.85 11.01
CA GLY A 337 -3.43 37.14 10.12
C GLY A 337 -4.19 35.88 9.73
N ARG A 338 -5.52 35.91 9.79
CA ARG A 338 -6.36 34.92 9.07
C ARG A 338 -5.84 34.88 7.63
N LEU A 339 -5.31 33.75 7.19
CA LEU A 339 -4.98 33.56 5.78
C LEU A 339 -6.28 33.72 4.98
N GLY A 340 -6.46 34.89 4.38
CA GLY A 340 -7.43 35.05 3.31
C GLY A 340 -7.10 34.01 2.24
N LYS A 341 -8.14 33.28 1.76
CA LYS A 341 -8.08 32.25 0.71
C LYS A 341 -6.76 32.30 -0.06
N VAL A 342 -5.85 31.38 0.25
CA VAL A 342 -4.59 31.24 -0.48
C VAL A 342 -4.97 31.10 -1.95
N ARG A 343 -4.62 32.11 -2.75
CA ARG A 343 -4.72 32.02 -4.21
C ARG A 343 -3.68 30.97 -4.60
N LEU A 344 -4.14 29.75 -4.90
CA LEU A 344 -3.33 28.71 -5.54
C LEU A 344 -2.88 29.25 -6.90
N GLY A 345 -1.78 30.00 -6.91
CA GLY A 345 -1.16 30.54 -8.10
C GLY A 345 -0.22 29.51 -8.69
N LYS A 346 -0.46 29.08 -9.93
CA LYS A 346 0.53 28.37 -10.73
C LYS A 346 1.77 29.28 -10.85
N GLY A 347 2.92 28.82 -10.39
CA GLY A 347 4.21 29.47 -10.66
C GLY A 347 4.84 30.34 -9.56
N ALA A 348 4.64 30.05 -8.27
CA ALA A 348 5.48 30.63 -7.22
C ALA A 348 5.89 29.58 -6.17
N ILE A 349 6.83 28.71 -6.55
CA ILE A 349 7.52 27.84 -5.59
C ILE A 349 8.63 28.71 -4.98
N GLY A 350 8.41 29.22 -3.78
CA GLY A 350 9.23 30.28 -3.18
C GLY A 350 10.65 29.86 -2.84
N GLU A 351 11.62 30.56 -3.42
CA GLU A 351 13.09 30.44 -3.25
C GLU A 351 13.63 30.81 -1.85
N LYS A 352 12.84 30.82 -0.78
CA LYS A 352 13.30 31.36 0.52
C LYS A 352 12.97 30.58 1.80
N TYR A 353 12.49 29.35 1.71
CA TYR A 353 12.27 28.53 2.91
C TYR A 353 12.84 27.11 2.75
N GLU A 354 13.19 26.51 3.89
CA GLU A 354 13.94 25.28 4.09
C GLU A 354 13.63 24.16 3.08
N LYS A 355 14.67 23.51 2.57
CA LYS A 355 14.54 22.41 1.62
C LYS A 355 13.75 21.25 2.26
N THR A 356 12.55 20.99 1.77
CA THR A 356 11.68 19.89 2.19
C THR A 356 11.57 18.87 1.06
N ASP A 357 12.31 17.78 1.18
CA ASP A 357 12.37 16.75 0.15
C ASP A 357 11.43 15.59 0.52
N THR A 358 10.79 14.97 -0.47
CA THR A 358 10.09 13.70 -0.27
C THR A 358 11.15 12.62 -0.05
N ILE A 359 11.04 11.83 1.03
CA ILE A 359 11.99 10.74 1.30
C ILE A 359 11.61 9.52 0.47
N PHE A 360 10.38 9.05 0.68
CA PHE A 360 9.80 7.92 -0.02
C PHE A 360 8.27 7.98 0.03
N GLU A 361 7.64 7.32 -0.92
CA GLU A 361 6.24 6.95 -0.88
C GLU A 361 6.08 5.47 -1.20
N ILE A 362 5.40 4.76 -0.28
CA ILE A 362 5.10 3.33 -0.37
C ILE A 362 3.59 3.17 -0.45
N SER A 363 3.13 2.33 -1.39
CA SER A 363 1.72 2.07 -1.64
C SER A 363 1.31 0.63 -1.39
N THR A 364 0.05 0.44 -0.99
CA THR A 364 -0.62 -0.86 -0.97
C THR A 364 -1.19 -1.13 -2.38
N ILE A 365 -0.33 -1.60 -3.28
CA ILE A 365 -0.76 -2.12 -4.57
C ILE A 365 -0.18 -3.51 -4.73
N ASP A 366 -1.03 -4.53 -4.69
CA ASP A 366 -0.61 -5.90 -5.00
C ASP A 366 -0.22 -5.98 -6.47
N TYR A 367 1.06 -6.26 -6.68
CA TYR A 367 1.69 -6.13 -7.99
C TYR A 367 1.51 -7.43 -8.80
N LEU A 368 0.48 -7.49 -9.65
CA LEU A 368 0.35 -8.50 -10.71
C LEU A 368 0.84 -7.89 -12.02
N HIS A 369 1.99 -8.35 -12.52
CA HIS A 369 2.54 -7.86 -13.79
C HIS A 369 2.31 -8.87 -14.92
N PRO A 370 1.48 -8.56 -15.95
CA PRO A 370 1.50 -9.30 -17.20
C PRO A 370 2.54 -8.67 -18.13
N ARG A 371 3.71 -9.30 -18.32
CA ARG A 371 4.58 -8.97 -19.47
C ARG A 371 4.48 -10.08 -20.51
N GLY A 372 3.63 -9.86 -21.50
CA GLY A 372 3.70 -10.58 -22.77
C GLY A 372 4.96 -10.19 -23.55
N GLY A 373 5.76 -11.18 -23.92
CA GLY A 373 6.88 -11.03 -24.84
C GLY A 373 8.12 -11.83 -24.44
N ASN A 374 8.16 -13.11 -24.81
CA ASN A 374 9.32 -14.01 -24.94
C ASN A 374 10.53 -13.81 -23.99
N ARG A 375 10.75 -14.85 -23.17
CA ARG A 375 11.92 -15.22 -22.35
C ARG A 375 11.80 -14.93 -20.86
N ALA A 376 11.45 -15.97 -20.11
CA ALA A 376 11.88 -16.16 -18.74
C ALA A 376 13.43 -16.21 -18.69
N GLY A 377 14.02 -15.51 -17.71
CA GLY A 377 15.46 -15.42 -17.45
C GLY A 377 15.86 -14.02 -16.95
N PRO A 378 16.72 -13.89 -15.92
CA PRO A 378 16.92 -12.65 -15.16
C PRO A 378 17.57 -11.57 -16.02
N ILE A 379 17.04 -10.35 -16.00
CA ILE A 379 17.60 -9.23 -16.77
C ILE A 379 18.72 -8.58 -15.96
N PHE A 380 19.97 -8.95 -16.27
CA PHE A 380 21.12 -8.06 -16.13
C PHE A 380 21.15 -7.04 -17.28
N ALA A 381 21.71 -5.86 -16.99
CA ALA A 381 21.80 -4.65 -17.82
C ALA A 381 22.53 -4.80 -19.19
N PRO A 382 22.43 -3.78 -20.05
CA PRO A 382 23.61 -3.13 -20.67
C PRO A 382 23.42 -1.59 -20.83
N ALA A 383 24.37 -0.68 -21.07
CA ALA A 383 25.83 -0.58 -21.18
C ALA A 383 26.18 0.95 -21.18
N GLN A 384 27.41 1.32 -20.81
CA GLN A 384 27.88 2.72 -20.70
C GLN A 384 28.13 3.44 -22.05
N GLY A 385 28.14 4.78 -22.02
CA GLY A 385 28.77 5.70 -22.99
C GLY A 385 29.24 7.01 -22.30
N PRO A 386 30.24 7.75 -22.82
CA PRO A 386 31.28 8.39 -22.00
C PRO A 386 31.01 9.84 -21.52
N ALA A 387 31.46 10.09 -20.29
CA ALA A 387 32.04 11.30 -19.67
C ALA A 387 31.57 12.72 -20.07
N GLY A 388 31.02 13.44 -19.08
CA GLY A 388 30.98 14.90 -19.06
C GLY A 388 30.21 15.49 -17.88
N GLN A 389 30.92 15.95 -16.84
CA GLN A 389 30.46 16.71 -15.65
C GLN A 389 29.61 15.96 -14.61
N ALA A 390 30.31 15.45 -13.60
CA ALA A 390 29.75 14.74 -12.45
C ALA A 390 28.99 15.69 -11.49
N ARG A 391 27.66 15.68 -11.57
CA ARG A 391 26.80 15.57 -10.39
C ARG A 391 26.20 14.17 -10.46
N LEU A 392 26.63 13.29 -9.57
CA LEU A 392 26.17 11.91 -9.52
C LEU A 392 24.69 11.90 -9.11
N PRO A 393 23.75 11.38 -9.92
CA PRO A 393 22.48 10.90 -9.38
C PRO A 393 22.79 9.78 -8.37
N PRO A 394 21.94 9.53 -7.37
CA PRO A 394 22.18 8.49 -6.38
C PRO A 394 22.26 7.12 -7.08
N LEU A 395 23.49 6.72 -7.37
CA LEU A 395 23.88 5.39 -7.78
C LEU A 395 23.63 4.45 -6.60
N LEU A 396 22.45 3.85 -6.60
CA LEU A 396 22.21 2.54 -5.99
C LEU A 396 23.10 1.54 -6.74
N HIS A 397 24.26 1.18 -6.17
CA HIS A 397 25.08 0.07 -6.62
C HIS A 397 24.78 -1.18 -5.75
N PRO A 398 24.97 -2.41 -6.25
CA PRO A 398 23.98 -3.47 -6.30
C PRO A 398 24.52 -4.67 -5.51
N GLY A 399 24.17 -4.80 -4.24
CA GLY A 399 24.81 -5.83 -3.42
C GLY A 399 24.13 -6.21 -2.12
N ILE A 400 22.97 -5.62 -1.83
CA ILE A 400 22.11 -6.06 -0.73
C ILE A 400 20.71 -6.11 -1.33
N PRO A 401 20.10 -7.29 -1.47
CA PRO A 401 18.72 -7.34 -1.92
C PRO A 401 17.88 -6.58 -0.90
N LEU A 402 17.07 -5.67 -1.41
CA LEU A 402 15.91 -5.09 -0.73
C LEU A 402 14.88 -6.22 -0.58
N LEU A 403 15.22 -7.20 0.26
CA LEU A 403 14.54 -8.47 0.42
C LEU A 403 13.24 -8.17 1.20
N ALA A 404 12.14 -8.18 0.45
CA ALA A 404 10.76 -7.87 0.84
C ALA A 404 10.50 -6.42 1.30
N LYS A 405 10.16 -5.58 0.31
CA LYS A 405 9.27 -4.45 0.53
C LYS A 405 7.99 -5.00 1.16
N LEU A 406 7.65 -4.55 2.37
CA LEU A 406 6.45 -4.98 3.09
C LEU A 406 5.22 -4.57 2.28
N PHE A 407 4.44 -5.56 1.83
CA PHE A 407 3.22 -5.39 1.08
C PHE A 407 2.06 -5.97 1.90
N SER A 408 1.09 -5.14 2.27
CA SER A 408 -0.28 -5.62 2.50
C SER A 408 -1.25 -4.48 2.30
N ALA A 409 -2.45 -4.79 1.81
CA ALA A 409 -3.62 -3.93 1.99
C ALA A 409 -3.73 -3.58 3.49
N ASP A 410 -3.88 -2.29 3.80
CA ASP A 410 -4.12 -1.70 5.12
C ASP A 410 -3.08 -1.95 6.24
N LEU A 411 -1.79 -2.05 5.88
CA LEU A 411 -0.68 -1.84 6.81
C LEU A 411 -0.87 -0.46 7.49
N PHE A 412 -0.97 -0.40 8.82
CA PHE A 412 -0.30 0.58 9.70
C PHE A 412 -1.00 0.71 11.06
N VAL A 413 -0.39 0.10 12.07
CA VAL A 413 -0.46 0.61 13.46
C VAL A 413 0.61 1.71 13.59
N PRO A 414 0.27 2.94 14.04
CA PRO A 414 1.06 4.16 13.81
C PRO A 414 2.55 4.15 14.19
N ASP A 415 2.97 3.36 15.19
CA ASP A 415 4.35 3.43 15.72
C ASP A 415 5.28 2.27 15.32
N ALA A 416 4.75 1.14 14.83
CA ALA A 416 5.50 -0.13 14.89
C ALA A 416 6.23 -0.52 13.58
N GLN A 417 5.72 -0.14 12.41
CA GLN A 417 6.22 -0.67 11.13
C GLN A 417 7.28 0.20 10.44
N LEU A 418 7.33 1.51 10.69
CA LEU A 418 8.46 2.31 10.19
C LEU A 418 9.76 1.96 10.91
N CYS A 419 9.69 1.60 12.20
CA CYS A 419 10.81 1.04 12.96
C CYS A 419 11.32 -0.29 12.35
N ALA A 420 10.45 -1.04 11.68
CA ALA A 420 10.76 -2.34 11.08
C ALA A 420 11.34 -2.26 9.66
N LEU A 421 11.02 -1.21 8.89
CA LEU A 421 11.52 -1.04 7.52
C LEU A 421 13.05 -0.87 7.44
N PHE A 422 13.71 -0.51 8.55
CA PHE A 422 15.12 -0.06 8.53
C PHE A 422 16.01 -0.62 9.66
N ALA A 423 15.60 -1.71 10.31
CA ALA A 423 16.44 -2.39 11.29
C ALA A 423 16.96 -3.72 10.73
N PRO A 424 18.22 -3.80 10.22
CA PRO A 424 18.92 -5.07 10.27
C PRO A 424 19.19 -5.33 11.75
N THR A 425 18.35 -6.16 12.37
CA THR A 425 18.48 -6.65 13.75
C THR A 425 18.17 -5.62 14.87
N ALA A 426 16.92 -5.58 15.35
CA ALA A 426 16.56 -4.91 16.61
C ALA A 426 15.78 -5.86 17.55
N GLY A 427 16.45 -6.37 18.59
CA GLY A 427 15.86 -6.99 19.79
C GLY A 427 15.08 -8.32 19.63
N PRO A 428 15.32 -9.35 20.48
CA PRO A 428 14.91 -10.73 20.22
C PRO A 428 13.39 -11.00 20.16
N SER A 429 12.51 -10.07 20.57
CA SER A 429 11.07 -10.34 20.69
C SER A 429 10.20 -9.91 19.50
N ARG A 430 10.72 -9.07 18.59
CA ARG A 430 9.96 -8.60 17.39
C ARG A 430 10.73 -8.72 16.07
N SER A 431 12.07 -8.72 16.08
CA SER A 431 12.88 -8.84 14.84
C SER A 431 12.80 -10.20 14.15
N GLY A 432 12.52 -11.28 14.91
CA GLY A 432 12.52 -12.63 14.38
C GLY A 432 11.42 -12.87 13.34
N ALA A 433 10.20 -12.35 13.61
CA ALA A 433 9.05 -12.53 12.73
C ALA A 433 9.24 -11.83 11.39
N LEU A 434 9.69 -10.57 11.42
CA LEU A 434 9.95 -9.77 10.22
C LEU A 434 11.08 -10.35 9.37
N ALA A 435 12.18 -10.81 9.96
CA ALA A 435 13.29 -11.38 9.20
C ALA A 435 12.94 -12.73 8.55
N ALA A 436 12.11 -13.55 9.21
CA ALA A 436 11.61 -14.79 8.64
C ALA A 436 10.63 -14.52 7.48
N GLU A 437 9.68 -13.61 7.70
CA GLU A 437 8.75 -13.11 6.69
C GLU A 437 9.46 -12.60 5.44
N GLN A 438 10.46 -11.75 5.58
CA GLN A 438 11.15 -11.14 4.45
C GLN A 438 11.80 -12.19 3.52
N ARG A 439 12.36 -13.26 4.10
CA ARG A 439 12.94 -14.37 3.32
C ARG A 439 11.88 -15.09 2.50
N ASP A 440 10.77 -15.44 3.13
CA ASP A 440 9.69 -16.16 2.48
C ASP A 440 8.93 -15.30 1.44
N LEU A 441 8.80 -14.00 1.69
CA LEU A 441 8.28 -13.04 0.71
C LEU A 441 9.22 -12.90 -0.48
N ALA A 442 10.54 -12.91 -0.27
CA ALA A 442 11.48 -12.91 -1.39
C ALA A 442 11.38 -14.20 -2.20
N ASP A 443 11.23 -15.34 -1.54
CA ASP A 443 11.03 -16.62 -2.20
C ASP A 443 9.73 -16.64 -3.01
N LEU A 444 8.64 -15.99 -2.56
CA LEU A 444 7.39 -15.86 -3.34
C LEU A 444 7.60 -15.30 -4.75
N PHE A 445 8.53 -14.36 -4.92
CA PHE A 445 8.77 -13.65 -6.19
C PHE A 445 10.00 -14.16 -6.97
N VAL A 446 10.72 -15.15 -6.45
CA VAL A 446 11.84 -15.81 -7.13
C VAL A 446 11.35 -17.16 -7.66
N THR A 447 11.27 -17.31 -8.98
CA THR A 447 11.02 -18.62 -9.61
C THR A 447 12.28 -19.49 -9.51
N ASP A 448 12.13 -20.75 -9.09
CA ASP A 448 13.19 -21.75 -9.28
C ASP A 448 13.46 -21.86 -10.79
N SER A 449 14.70 -21.58 -11.17
CA SER A 449 15.21 -21.59 -12.54
C SER A 449 15.14 -22.96 -13.20
#